data_AF-A0A0E9N2F1-F1
#
_entry.id   AF-A0A0E9N2F1-F1
#
_cell.length_a   1.000
_cell.length_b   1.000
_cell.length_c   1.000
_cell.angle_alpha   90.00
_cell.angle_beta   90.00
_cell.angle_gamma   90.00
#
_symmetry.space_group_name_H-M   'P 1'
#
loop_
_entity.id
_entity.type
_entity.pdbx_description
1 polymer ?
#
loop_
_entity_poly.entity_id
_entity_poly.type
_entity_poly.pdbx_seq_one_letter_code
_entity_poly.pdbx_strand_id
1 'polypeptide(L)'
;MEQVTAYAPTIPFGAGAIESQMQRIFEHPHFMESGILKKFLSFIVHETLSGNSACLKEYTIAVKVLEKPVNFNPQQNCIVRIHAGRLRRALNQYYAESGSEDQIMISIPKGKYIPEFNDRWSSTGRVVAANGTRSFGDADDRQLSVAILPFLCAAADDLQKAFADNVCLQISAALMQVDEISVIAYPAVKSLTQKYPDYRELGASIGFNYILTGGMQFSREKIRVNMQLIECRTYKQIWSELYECKPDPDKTFETQDDITNCAVTRLKEYVFSVHPSLPVFAAQII
;
A
#
# COMPACT_ATOMS: atom_id res chain seq x y z
N MET A 1 -36.42 -5.04 -1.88
CA MET A 1 -35.65 -5.46 -3.07
C MET A 1 -34.77 -4.28 -3.45
N GLU A 2 -33.61 -4.14 -2.82
CA GLU A 2 -32.60 -3.16 -3.24
C GLU A 2 -31.67 -3.84 -4.24
N GLN A 3 -31.63 -3.29 -5.44
CA GLN A 3 -30.75 -3.74 -6.51
C GLN A 3 -29.31 -3.36 -6.17
N VAL A 4 -28.49 -4.35 -5.84
CA VAL A 4 -27.02 -4.19 -5.75
C VAL A 4 -26.51 -3.92 -7.16
N THR A 5 -26.15 -2.68 -7.45
CA THR A 5 -25.51 -2.32 -8.73
C THR A 5 -24.10 -2.90 -8.75
N ALA A 6 -23.91 -3.96 -9.53
CA ALA A 6 -22.60 -4.58 -9.74
C ALA A 6 -21.66 -3.56 -10.41
N TYR A 7 -20.54 -3.24 -9.75
CA TYR A 7 -19.47 -2.42 -10.34
C TYR A 7 -18.81 -3.21 -11.48
N ALA A 8 -19.23 -2.94 -12.71
CA ALA A 8 -18.53 -3.41 -13.90
C ALA A 8 -17.40 -2.40 -14.22
N PRO A 9 -16.13 -2.81 -14.24
CA PRO A 9 -15.06 -1.91 -14.65
C PRO A 9 -15.33 -1.45 -16.08
N THR A 10 -15.17 -0.15 -16.34
CA THR A 10 -15.23 0.36 -17.71
C THR A 10 -14.00 -0.16 -18.45
N ILE A 11 -14.19 -0.81 -19.59
CA ILE A 11 -13.11 -1.37 -20.41
C ILE A 11 -12.98 -0.48 -21.65
N PRO A 12 -12.12 0.55 -21.64
CA PRO A 12 -11.99 1.48 -22.76
C PRO A 12 -11.20 0.91 -23.94
N PHE A 13 -10.71 -0.32 -23.84
CA PHE A 13 -9.88 -0.99 -24.84
C PHE A 13 -10.51 -2.30 -25.33
N GLY A 14 -10.18 -2.73 -26.55
CA GLY A 14 -10.53 -4.06 -27.02
C GLY A 14 -9.83 -5.16 -26.23
N ALA A 15 -10.48 -6.30 -26.03
CA ALA A 15 -9.94 -7.44 -25.29
C ALA A 15 -8.54 -7.87 -25.79
N GLY A 16 -8.33 -7.92 -27.12
CA GLY A 16 -7.04 -8.28 -27.70
C GLY A 16 -5.90 -7.30 -27.39
N ALA A 17 -6.20 -6.01 -27.17
CA ALA A 17 -5.19 -5.02 -26.78
C ALA A 17 -4.77 -5.23 -25.32
N ILE A 18 -5.71 -5.54 -24.43
CA ILE A 18 -5.46 -5.86 -23.03
C ILE A 18 -4.66 -7.17 -22.90
N GLU A 19 -5.01 -8.19 -23.70
CA GLU A 19 -4.26 -9.45 -23.74
C GLU A 19 -2.82 -9.24 -24.25
N SER A 20 -2.63 -8.41 -25.27
CA SER A 20 -1.30 -8.06 -25.77
C SER A 20 -0.46 -7.34 -24.71
N GLN A 21 -1.06 -6.41 -23.96
CA GLN A 21 -0.39 -5.74 -22.84
C GLN A 21 -0.02 -6.73 -21.73
N MET A 22 -0.91 -7.68 -21.41
CA MET A 22 -0.64 -8.74 -20.44
C MET A 22 0.55 -9.63 -20.86
N GLN A 23 0.66 -9.98 -22.15
CA GLN A 23 1.81 -10.74 -22.63
C GLN A 23 3.13 -9.97 -22.48
N ARG A 24 3.14 -8.66 -22.77
CA ARG A 24 4.32 -7.81 -22.54
C ARG A 24 4.73 -7.75 -21.06
N ILE A 25 3.76 -7.74 -20.14
CA ILE A 25 4.04 -7.84 -18.70
C ILE A 25 4.71 -9.17 -18.35
N PHE A 26 4.30 -10.28 -18.97
CA PHE A 26 4.85 -11.62 -18.69
C PHE A 26 6.28 -11.84 -19.17
N GLU A 27 6.78 -10.96 -20.04
CA GLU A 27 8.16 -10.94 -20.49
C GLU A 27 9.11 -10.26 -19.48
N HIS A 28 8.58 -9.60 -18.44
CA HIS A 28 9.40 -8.95 -17.41
C HIS A 28 10.02 -9.95 -16.41
N PRO A 29 11.26 -9.75 -15.93
CA PRO A 29 11.94 -10.66 -15.00
C PRO A 29 11.10 -11.07 -13.78
N HIS A 30 10.41 -10.11 -13.15
CA HIS A 30 9.55 -10.36 -11.98
C HIS A 30 8.31 -11.22 -12.26
N PHE A 31 7.87 -11.31 -13.51
CA PHE A 31 6.78 -12.21 -13.92
C PHE A 31 7.32 -13.50 -14.53
N MET A 32 8.47 -13.47 -15.22
CA MET A 32 9.09 -14.63 -15.84
C MET A 32 9.35 -15.76 -14.83
N GLU A 33 9.84 -15.43 -13.64
CA GLU A 33 10.21 -16.42 -12.62
C GLU A 33 9.02 -17.00 -11.84
N SER A 34 7.82 -16.40 -11.94
CA SER A 34 6.66 -16.81 -11.10
C SER A 34 5.46 -17.26 -11.91
N GLY A 35 5.31 -18.58 -12.08
CA GLY A 35 4.13 -19.18 -12.70
C GLY A 35 2.81 -18.84 -11.98
N ILE A 36 2.83 -18.65 -10.67
CA ILE A 36 1.63 -18.31 -9.88
C ILE A 36 1.16 -16.89 -10.18
N LEU A 37 2.06 -15.91 -10.29
CA LEU A 37 1.67 -14.52 -10.61
C LEU A 37 1.13 -14.40 -12.04
N LYS A 38 1.70 -15.15 -13.00
CA LYS A 38 1.15 -15.25 -14.35
C LYS A 38 -0.26 -15.85 -14.34
N LYS A 39 -0.45 -17.01 -13.72
CA LYS A 39 -1.76 -17.66 -13.56
C LYS A 39 -2.78 -16.72 -12.91
N PHE A 40 -2.38 -16.00 -11.86
CA PHE A 40 -3.24 -15.05 -11.16
C PHE A 40 -3.66 -13.90 -12.07
N LEU A 41 -2.71 -13.21 -12.71
CA LEU A 41 -3.00 -12.09 -13.60
C LEU A 41 -3.88 -12.52 -14.78
N SER A 42 -3.53 -13.63 -15.43
CA SER A 42 -4.34 -14.19 -16.53
C SER A 42 -5.77 -14.47 -16.09
N PHE A 43 -5.93 -15.13 -14.94
CA PHE A 43 -7.25 -15.50 -14.43
C PHE A 43 -8.14 -14.26 -14.20
N ILE A 44 -7.63 -13.26 -13.47
CA ILE A 44 -8.43 -12.07 -13.14
C ILE A 44 -8.70 -11.20 -14.37
N VAL A 45 -7.79 -11.14 -15.35
CA VAL A 45 -7.98 -10.40 -16.60
C VAL A 45 -9.04 -11.09 -17.45
N HIS A 46 -8.92 -12.40 -17.70
CA HIS A 46 -9.89 -13.12 -18.52
C HIS A 46 -11.30 -13.15 -17.92
N GLU A 47 -11.43 -13.38 -16.61
CA GLU A 47 -12.76 -13.34 -15.95
C GLU A 47 -13.36 -11.93 -16.02
N THR A 48 -12.54 -10.87 -15.97
CA THR A 48 -13.03 -9.48 -16.11
C THR A 48 -13.44 -9.17 -17.55
N LEU A 49 -12.65 -9.57 -18.55
CA LEU A 49 -12.99 -9.43 -19.97
C LEU A 49 -14.23 -10.24 -20.36
N SER A 50 -14.48 -11.37 -19.67
CA SER A 50 -15.65 -12.22 -19.86
C SER A 50 -16.90 -11.73 -19.13
N GLY A 51 -16.82 -10.60 -18.40
CA GLY A 51 -17.96 -10.05 -17.64
C GLY A 51 -18.24 -10.75 -16.30
N ASN A 52 -17.36 -11.65 -15.86
CA ASN A 52 -17.51 -12.44 -14.63
C ASN A 52 -16.80 -11.81 -13.42
N SER A 53 -16.57 -10.50 -13.42
CA SER A 53 -15.82 -9.79 -12.38
C SER A 53 -16.41 -9.97 -10.97
N ALA A 54 -17.72 -10.19 -10.85
CA ALA A 54 -18.41 -10.49 -9.58
C ALA A 54 -17.95 -11.79 -8.90
N CYS A 55 -17.35 -12.72 -9.67
CA CYS A 55 -16.83 -13.98 -9.18
C CYS A 55 -15.39 -13.87 -8.64
N LEU A 56 -14.71 -12.73 -8.82
CA LEU A 56 -13.34 -12.47 -8.36
C LEU A 56 -13.30 -12.19 -6.86
N LYS A 57 -13.66 -13.19 -6.08
CA LYS A 57 -13.59 -13.23 -4.62
C LYS A 57 -12.39 -14.05 -4.16
N GLU A 58 -11.98 -13.82 -2.91
CA GLU A 58 -10.81 -14.47 -2.32
C GLU A 58 -10.88 -16.00 -2.39
N TYR A 59 -12.04 -16.58 -2.04
CA TYR A 59 -12.27 -18.02 -2.15
C TYR A 59 -12.10 -18.56 -3.58
N THR A 60 -12.71 -17.90 -4.57
CA THR A 60 -12.64 -18.34 -5.97
C THR A 60 -11.21 -18.40 -6.47
N ILE A 61 -10.42 -17.38 -6.13
CA ILE A 61 -9.02 -17.28 -6.54
C ILE A 61 -8.19 -18.36 -5.83
N ALA A 62 -8.43 -18.62 -4.55
CA ALA A 62 -7.73 -19.69 -3.83
C ALA A 62 -7.90 -21.04 -4.51
N VAL A 63 -9.13 -21.40 -4.88
CA VAL A 63 -9.44 -22.70 -5.46
C VAL A 63 -9.00 -22.78 -6.92
N LYS A 64 -9.35 -21.78 -7.75
CA LYS A 64 -9.12 -21.83 -9.20
C LYS A 64 -7.70 -21.47 -9.63
N VAL A 65 -6.99 -20.63 -8.88
CA VAL A 65 -5.65 -20.13 -9.25
C VAL A 65 -4.56 -20.76 -8.39
N LEU A 66 -4.79 -20.83 -7.07
CA LEU A 66 -3.78 -21.30 -6.11
C LEU A 66 -3.93 -22.79 -5.76
N GLU A 67 -4.83 -23.50 -6.46
CA GLU A 67 -5.08 -24.94 -6.34
C GLU A 67 -5.34 -25.37 -4.87
N LYS A 68 -6.01 -24.50 -4.10
CA LYS A 68 -6.36 -24.78 -2.70
C LYS A 68 -7.58 -25.70 -2.60
N PRO A 69 -7.64 -26.54 -1.55
CA PRO A 69 -8.78 -27.42 -1.33
C PRO A 69 -10.06 -26.61 -1.09
N VAL A 70 -11.20 -27.20 -1.41
CA VAL A 70 -12.54 -26.56 -1.32
C VAL A 70 -12.93 -26.12 0.09
N ASN A 71 -12.29 -26.68 1.13
CA ASN A 71 -12.47 -26.26 2.53
C ASN A 71 -11.60 -25.04 2.90
N PHE A 72 -10.95 -24.39 1.93
CA PHE A 72 -10.17 -23.19 2.16
C PHE A 72 -11.00 -22.07 2.80
N ASN A 73 -10.52 -21.54 3.91
CA ASN A 73 -11.13 -20.41 4.60
C ASN A 73 -10.28 -19.13 4.42
N PRO A 74 -10.76 -18.14 3.64
CA PRO A 74 -10.09 -16.85 3.44
C PRO A 74 -9.86 -16.03 4.72
N GLN A 75 -10.60 -16.28 5.80
CA GLN A 75 -10.40 -15.58 7.08
C GLN A 75 -9.21 -16.15 7.86
N GLN A 76 -8.88 -17.42 7.65
CA GLN A 76 -7.82 -18.13 8.37
C GLN A 76 -6.53 -18.25 7.56
N ASN A 77 -6.59 -18.03 6.25
CA ASN A 77 -5.44 -18.18 5.36
C ASN A 77 -5.33 -16.99 4.40
N CYS A 78 -4.29 -16.18 4.60
CA CYS A 78 -4.05 -14.96 3.84
C CYS A 78 -3.37 -15.18 2.48
N ILE A 79 -3.20 -16.42 2.01
CA ILE A 79 -2.39 -16.73 0.82
C ILE A 79 -2.83 -15.97 -0.45
N VAL A 80 -4.14 -15.76 -0.64
CA VAL A 80 -4.66 -15.02 -1.79
C VAL A 80 -4.31 -13.54 -1.69
N ARG A 81 -4.39 -12.95 -0.49
CA ARG A 81 -4.00 -11.55 -0.24
C ARG A 81 -2.50 -11.36 -0.45
N ILE A 82 -1.68 -12.32 -0.03
CA ILE A 82 -0.23 -12.32 -0.24
C ILE A 82 0.08 -12.31 -1.74
N HIS A 83 -0.49 -13.23 -2.53
CA HIS A 83 -0.26 -13.25 -3.98
C HIS A 83 -0.83 -12.02 -4.68
N ALA A 84 -1.97 -11.49 -4.24
CA ALA A 84 -2.50 -10.24 -4.77
C ALA A 84 -1.60 -9.04 -4.44
N GLY A 85 -1.00 -9.00 -3.25
CA GLY A 85 0.01 -7.99 -2.87
C GLY A 85 1.24 -8.08 -3.76
N ARG A 86 1.79 -9.29 -3.94
CA ARG A 86 2.91 -9.56 -4.84
C ARG A 86 2.60 -9.17 -6.29
N LEU A 87 1.40 -9.49 -6.78
CA LEU A 87 0.97 -9.14 -8.13
C LEU A 87 0.90 -7.61 -8.32
N ARG A 88 0.35 -6.87 -7.35
CA ARG A 88 0.34 -5.40 -7.38
C ARG A 88 1.75 -4.81 -7.40
N ARG A 89 2.66 -5.32 -6.57
CA ARG A 89 4.07 -4.87 -6.57
C ARG A 89 4.73 -5.14 -7.92
N ALA A 90 4.55 -6.33 -8.48
CA ALA A 90 5.12 -6.70 -9.76
C ALA A 90 4.60 -5.83 -10.92
N LEU A 91 3.29 -5.52 -10.93
CA LEU A 91 2.70 -4.58 -11.89
C LEU A 91 3.27 -3.16 -11.74
N ASN A 92 3.36 -2.66 -10.50
CA ASN A 92 3.93 -1.34 -10.25
C ASN A 92 5.39 -1.24 -10.70
N GLN A 93 6.19 -2.28 -10.43
CA GLN A 93 7.60 -2.32 -10.86
C GLN A 93 7.71 -2.33 -12.38
N TYR A 94 6.91 -3.17 -13.06
CA TYR A 94 6.87 -3.21 -14.51
C TYR A 94 6.59 -1.84 -15.11
N TYR A 95 5.54 -1.15 -14.65
CA TYR A 95 5.16 0.16 -15.19
C TYR A 95 6.11 1.31 -14.78
N ALA A 96 6.91 1.13 -13.73
CA ALA A 96 7.98 2.06 -13.37
C ALA A 96 9.23 1.89 -14.24
N GLU A 97 9.46 0.70 -14.80
CA GLU A 97 10.64 0.35 -15.57
C GLU A 97 10.27 0.09 -17.06
N SER A 98 10.22 -1.17 -17.47
CA SER A 98 10.08 -1.60 -18.86
C SER A 98 8.75 -1.19 -19.52
N GLY A 99 7.68 -1.07 -18.72
CA GLY A 99 6.35 -0.64 -19.15
C GLY A 99 6.13 0.88 -19.06
N SER A 100 7.19 1.66 -18.81
CA SER A 100 7.10 3.11 -18.61
C SER A 100 6.67 3.90 -19.86
N GLU A 101 6.55 3.28 -21.03
CA GLU A 101 6.03 3.89 -22.25
C GLU A 101 4.71 3.25 -22.73
N ASP A 102 4.15 2.32 -21.94
CA ASP A 102 2.98 1.56 -22.37
C ASP A 102 1.67 2.36 -22.19
N GLN A 103 0.83 2.29 -23.22
CA GLN A 103 -0.48 2.97 -23.25
C GLN A 103 -1.44 2.45 -22.19
N ILE A 104 -1.52 1.13 -22.09
CA ILE A 104 -2.52 0.43 -21.28
C ILE A 104 -1.89 0.12 -19.94
N MET A 105 -2.43 0.73 -18.88
CA MET A 105 -2.05 0.43 -17.50
C MET A 105 -3.06 -0.53 -16.89
N ILE A 106 -2.60 -1.75 -16.59
CA ILE A 106 -3.35 -2.75 -15.82
C ILE A 106 -2.99 -2.58 -14.35
N SER A 107 -3.99 -2.23 -13.54
CA SER A 107 -3.82 -2.08 -12.09
C SER A 107 -4.82 -2.93 -11.33
N ILE A 108 -4.54 -3.28 -10.08
CA ILE A 108 -5.46 -4.05 -9.23
C ILE A 108 -5.66 -3.26 -7.94
N PRO A 109 -6.84 -2.66 -7.72
CA PRO A 109 -7.11 -1.88 -6.52
C PRO A 109 -6.88 -2.68 -5.25
N LYS A 110 -6.44 -2.01 -4.18
CA LYS A 110 -6.26 -2.64 -2.87
C LYS A 110 -7.64 -3.07 -2.33
N GLY A 111 -7.70 -4.22 -1.67
CA GLY A 111 -8.96 -4.83 -1.20
C GLY A 111 -9.86 -5.44 -2.28
N LYS A 112 -9.56 -5.23 -3.58
CA LYS A 112 -10.27 -5.84 -4.71
C LYS A 112 -9.37 -6.79 -5.47
N TYR A 113 -9.98 -7.69 -6.25
CA TYR A 113 -9.27 -8.59 -7.16
C TYR A 113 -9.62 -8.34 -8.64
N ILE A 114 -10.52 -7.40 -8.89
CA ILE A 114 -10.94 -6.99 -10.23
C ILE A 114 -9.87 -6.01 -10.76
N PRO A 115 -9.18 -6.31 -11.87
CA PRO A 115 -8.26 -5.38 -12.50
C PRO A 115 -8.99 -4.19 -13.13
N GLU A 116 -8.33 -3.04 -13.13
CA GLU A 116 -8.74 -1.82 -13.81
C GLU A 116 -7.80 -1.55 -15.00
N PHE A 117 -8.38 -1.11 -16.11
CA PHE A 117 -7.67 -0.85 -17.37
C PHE A 117 -7.74 0.63 -17.69
N ASN A 118 -6.62 1.33 -17.54
CA ASN A 118 -6.54 2.78 -17.71
C ASN A 118 -5.71 3.14 -18.94
N ASP A 119 -6.11 4.20 -19.66
CA ASP A 119 -5.29 4.81 -20.72
C ASP A 119 -4.43 5.91 -20.12
N ARG A 120 -3.12 5.70 -20.18
CA ARG A 120 -2.10 6.61 -19.66
C ARG A 120 -2.12 7.99 -20.31
N TRP A 121 -2.55 8.10 -21.57
CA TRP A 121 -2.61 9.37 -22.31
C TRP A 121 -4.00 10.01 -22.32
N SER A 122 -5.02 9.31 -21.82
CA SER A 122 -6.39 9.84 -21.73
C SER A 122 -6.61 10.86 -20.61
N SER A 123 -5.58 11.25 -19.85
CA SER A 123 -5.70 12.27 -18.78
C SER A 123 -5.98 13.70 -19.29
N THR A 124 -6.09 13.91 -20.61
CA THR A 124 -6.47 15.20 -21.20
C THR A 124 -7.94 15.16 -21.65
N GLY A 125 -8.88 15.36 -20.72
CA GLY A 125 -10.28 15.51 -21.14
C GLY A 125 -11.38 15.27 -20.11
N ARG A 126 -11.23 15.71 -18.87
CA ARG A 126 -12.39 15.99 -18.00
C ARG A 126 -12.07 17.09 -16.99
N VAL A 127 -11.89 18.28 -17.53
CA VAL A 127 -12.20 19.51 -16.79
C VAL A 127 -13.72 19.51 -16.60
N VAL A 128 -14.19 19.01 -15.46
CA VAL A 128 -15.52 19.37 -14.96
C VAL A 128 -15.29 20.54 -14.01
N ALA A 129 -15.43 21.74 -14.55
CA ALA A 129 -15.64 22.92 -13.74
C ALA A 129 -16.93 22.74 -12.94
N ALA A 130 -16.82 22.56 -11.62
CA ALA A 130 -17.80 23.01 -10.65
C ALA A 130 -17.24 22.84 -9.22
N ASN A 131 -16.77 23.98 -8.71
CA ASN A 131 -16.72 24.39 -7.31
C ASN A 131 -15.78 23.68 -6.33
N GLY A 132 -14.80 24.48 -5.90
CA GLY A 132 -14.13 24.30 -4.62
C GLY A 132 -12.63 24.39 -4.77
N THR A 133 -12.11 25.61 -4.78
CA THR A 133 -10.73 25.90 -4.40
C THR A 133 -10.51 25.30 -3.00
N ARG A 134 -10.06 24.05 -2.89
CA ARG A 134 -9.52 23.53 -1.65
C ARG A 134 -8.08 24.02 -1.57
N SER A 135 -7.95 25.22 -1.01
CA SER A 135 -6.74 25.67 -0.35
C SER A 135 -6.14 24.53 0.48
N PHE A 136 -4.86 24.25 0.29
CA PHE A 136 -4.02 23.45 1.21
C PHE A 136 -3.86 24.21 2.54
N GLY A 137 -4.97 24.45 3.25
CA GLY A 137 -5.02 25.36 4.39
C GLY A 137 -6.31 25.33 5.19
N ASP A 138 -7.26 24.43 4.91
CA ASP A 138 -8.32 24.13 5.87
C ASP A 138 -8.04 22.74 6.43
N ALA A 139 -7.40 22.72 7.61
CA ALA A 139 -7.23 21.51 8.37
C ALA A 139 -8.63 20.97 8.66
N ASP A 140 -8.95 19.80 8.09
CA ASP A 140 -9.97 18.96 8.69
C ASP A 140 -9.43 18.62 10.09
N ASP A 141 -9.92 19.35 11.10
CA ASP A 141 -9.51 19.31 12.52
C ASP A 141 -9.74 17.93 13.19
N ARG A 142 -10.04 16.92 12.38
CA ARG A 142 -10.32 15.53 12.75
C ARG A 142 -9.33 14.52 12.15
N GLN A 143 -8.43 14.90 11.24
CA GLN A 143 -7.47 13.97 10.63
C GLN A 143 -6.04 14.14 11.18
N LEU A 144 -5.43 13.03 11.59
CA LEU A 144 -4.06 13.01 12.11
C LEU A 144 -3.07 13.14 10.94
N SER A 145 -2.44 14.31 10.77
CA SER A 145 -1.43 14.54 9.71
C SER A 145 -0.03 14.10 10.15
N VAL A 146 0.50 13.05 9.52
CA VAL A 146 1.75 12.35 9.88
C VAL A 146 2.75 12.39 8.74
N ALA A 147 3.98 12.80 9.03
CA ALA A 147 5.14 12.58 8.17
C ALA A 147 5.97 11.40 8.65
N ILE A 148 6.47 10.58 7.73
CA ILE A 148 7.36 9.46 8.07
C ILE A 148 8.80 9.89 7.81
N LEU A 149 9.62 9.83 8.85
CA LEU A 149 11.04 10.14 8.75
C LEU A 149 11.86 8.85 8.59
N PRO A 150 13.05 8.94 7.99
CA PRO A 150 13.95 7.80 7.89
C PRO A 150 14.23 7.21 9.27
N PHE A 151 14.11 5.89 9.39
CA PHE A 151 14.46 5.21 10.63
C PHE A 151 15.98 5.19 10.78
N LEU A 152 16.47 5.49 11.97
CA LEU A 152 17.90 5.51 12.26
C LEU A 152 18.43 4.07 12.30
N CYS A 153 19.42 3.80 11.47
CA CYS A 153 20.19 2.56 11.54
C CYS A 153 21.55 2.87 12.16
N ALA A 154 21.93 2.14 13.22
CA ALA A 154 23.22 2.32 13.87
C ALA A 154 24.41 1.82 13.02
N ALA A 155 24.16 1.06 11.95
CA ALA A 155 25.18 0.46 11.09
C ALA A 155 25.38 1.26 9.80
N ALA A 156 26.64 1.34 9.34
CA ALA A 156 27.02 1.99 8.08
C ALA A 156 26.67 1.18 6.81
N ASP A 157 26.03 0.01 6.95
CA ASP A 157 25.70 -0.92 5.87
C ASP A 157 24.54 -0.41 5.00
N ASP A 158 24.80 -0.22 3.71
CA ASP A 158 23.82 0.29 2.75
C ASP A 158 22.65 -0.67 2.53
N LEU A 159 22.85 -1.98 2.73
CA LEU A 159 21.78 -2.97 2.60
C LEU A 159 20.75 -2.81 3.73
N GLN A 160 21.20 -2.51 4.95
CA GLN A 160 20.33 -2.26 6.10
C GLN A 160 19.60 -0.91 5.99
N LYS A 161 20.27 0.12 5.46
CA LYS A 161 19.62 1.41 5.15
C LYS A 161 18.54 1.24 4.09
N ALA A 162 18.83 0.50 3.02
CA ALA A 162 17.85 0.18 2.00
C ALA A 162 16.66 -0.62 2.57
N PHE A 163 16.91 -1.57 3.48
CA PHE A 163 15.84 -2.27 4.20
C PHE A 163 14.95 -1.29 4.98
N ALA A 164 15.54 -0.39 5.77
CA ALA A 164 14.81 0.59 6.56
C ALA A 164 14.01 1.57 5.68
N ASP A 165 14.60 2.03 4.58
CA ASP A 165 13.94 2.88 3.57
C ASP A 165 12.71 2.21 2.98
N ASN A 166 12.84 0.93 2.61
CA ASN A 166 11.74 0.15 2.04
C ASN A 166 10.60 -0.02 3.05
N VAL A 167 10.92 -0.31 4.32
CA VAL A 167 9.90 -0.36 5.38
C VAL A 167 9.22 1.01 5.56
N CYS A 168 9.97 2.12 5.59
CA CYS A 168 9.37 3.45 5.72
C CYS A 168 8.44 3.78 4.54
N LEU A 169 8.85 3.43 3.31
CA LEU A 169 8.02 3.59 2.12
C LEU A 169 6.74 2.75 2.19
N GLN A 170 6.85 1.50 2.66
CA GLN A 170 5.71 0.61 2.82
C GLN A 170 4.75 1.10 3.92
N ILE A 171 5.25 1.56 5.06
CA ILE A 171 4.45 2.20 6.12
C ILE A 171 3.72 3.43 5.56
N SER A 172 4.40 4.26 4.76
CA SER A 172 3.78 5.42 4.10
C SER A 172 2.60 5.01 3.23
N ALA A 173 2.80 4.05 2.34
CA ALA A 173 1.76 3.57 1.44
C ALA A 173 0.63 2.80 2.15
N ALA A 174 0.90 2.22 3.31
CA ALA A 174 -0.08 1.49 4.11
C ALA A 174 -0.94 2.45 4.95
N LEU A 175 -0.33 3.45 5.61
CA LEU A 175 -1.03 4.46 6.39
C LEU A 175 -1.90 5.38 5.51
N MET A 176 -1.53 5.63 4.26
CA MET A 176 -2.39 6.35 3.29
C MET A 176 -3.77 5.71 3.07
N GLN A 177 -3.98 4.45 3.46
CA GLN A 177 -5.26 3.74 3.35
C GLN A 177 -6.09 3.80 4.64
N VAL A 178 -5.60 4.50 5.66
CA VAL A 178 -6.31 4.70 6.93
C VAL A 178 -6.97 6.07 6.84
N ASP A 179 -8.30 6.09 6.70
CA ASP A 179 -9.07 7.32 6.45
C ASP A 179 -8.88 8.38 7.55
N GLU A 180 -8.48 7.97 8.75
CA GLU A 180 -8.23 8.84 9.90
C GLU A 180 -6.84 9.50 9.88
N ILE A 181 -5.92 9.03 9.01
CA ILE A 181 -4.51 9.45 8.97
C ILE A 181 -4.19 10.05 7.60
N SER A 182 -3.85 11.34 7.59
CA SER A 182 -3.26 11.99 6.42
C SER A 182 -1.74 11.80 6.46
N VAL A 183 -1.14 11.36 5.35
CA VAL A 183 0.29 11.00 5.31
C VAL A 183 1.04 11.84 4.30
N ILE A 184 2.17 12.43 4.72
CA ILE A 184 3.14 13.02 3.79
C ILE A 184 4.05 11.90 3.27
N ALA A 185 4.15 11.80 1.94
CA ALA A 185 4.88 10.73 1.28
C ALA A 185 6.36 10.68 1.71
N TYR A 186 6.82 9.48 2.10
CA TYR A 186 8.20 9.26 2.57
C TYR A 186 9.29 9.81 1.63
N PRO A 187 9.23 9.62 0.29
CA PRO A 187 10.26 10.15 -0.61
C PRO A 187 10.40 11.69 -0.55
N ALA A 188 9.29 12.39 -0.36
CA ALA A 188 9.29 13.84 -0.22
C ALA A 188 9.93 14.25 1.12
N VAL A 189 9.53 13.62 2.22
CA VAL A 189 10.08 13.90 3.56
C VAL A 189 11.58 13.60 3.60
N LYS A 190 12.03 12.47 3.04
CA LYS A 190 13.44 12.06 2.99
C LYS A 190 14.33 13.06 2.27
N SER A 191 13.81 13.70 1.21
CA SER A 191 14.56 14.74 0.49
C SER A 191 14.63 16.06 1.28
N LEU A 192 13.64 16.31 2.14
CA LEU A 192 13.48 17.56 2.89
C LEU A 192 14.21 17.55 4.25
N THR A 193 14.44 16.39 4.86
CA THR A 193 15.22 16.29 6.11
C THR A 193 16.68 16.73 5.96
N GLN A 194 17.22 16.74 4.73
CA GLN A 194 18.53 17.33 4.44
C GLN A 194 18.53 18.85 4.55
N LYS A 195 17.37 19.48 4.32
CA LYS A 195 17.19 20.93 4.29
C LYS A 195 16.70 21.49 5.63
N TYR A 196 15.96 20.72 6.40
CA TYR A 196 15.40 21.11 7.70
C TYR A 196 15.75 20.09 8.77
N PRO A 197 16.78 20.34 9.60
CA PRO A 197 17.16 19.44 10.69
C PRO A 197 16.18 19.48 11.87
N ASP A 198 15.38 20.56 11.99
CA ASP A 198 14.38 20.72 13.05
C ASP A 198 12.98 20.29 12.58
N TYR A 199 12.39 19.34 13.31
CA TYR A 199 11.04 18.82 13.05
C TYR A 199 9.94 19.87 13.16
N ARG A 200 10.13 20.91 13.99
CA ARG A 200 9.16 22.00 14.12
C ARG A 200 9.11 22.84 12.85
N GLU A 201 10.27 23.19 12.31
CA GLU A 201 10.38 23.94 11.05
C GLU A 201 9.91 23.11 9.86
N LEU A 202 10.28 21.83 9.84
CA LEU A 202 9.85 20.88 8.81
C LEU A 202 8.31 20.71 8.82
N GLY A 203 7.71 20.54 10.00
CA GLY A 203 6.25 20.39 10.17
C GLY A 203 5.49 21.65 9.78
N ALA A 204 5.96 22.83 10.21
CA ALA A 204 5.35 24.12 9.86
C ALA A 204 5.43 24.41 8.35
N SER A 205 6.52 24.00 7.68
CA SER A 205 6.73 24.25 6.25
C SER A 205 5.88 23.37 5.35
N ILE A 206 5.53 22.16 5.80
CA ILE A 206 4.85 21.14 4.99
C ILE A 206 3.38 20.94 5.41
N GLY A 207 3.01 21.36 6.62
CA GLY A 207 1.64 21.28 7.13
C GLY A 207 1.29 19.95 7.80
N PHE A 208 2.25 19.30 8.48
CA PHE A 208 2.00 18.11 9.29
C PHE A 208 2.25 18.35 10.79
N ASN A 209 1.48 17.65 11.62
CA ASN A 209 1.46 17.86 13.07
C ASN A 209 2.25 16.81 13.83
N TYR A 210 2.44 15.64 13.23
CA TYR A 210 3.11 14.50 13.85
C TYR A 210 4.18 13.91 12.94
N ILE A 211 5.23 13.36 13.55
CA ILE A 211 6.22 12.55 12.88
C ILE A 211 6.18 11.12 13.38
N LEU A 212 6.19 10.16 12.46
CA LEU A 212 6.54 8.78 12.75
C LEU A 212 8.02 8.58 12.44
N THR A 213 8.78 8.21 13.45
CA THR A 213 10.22 7.93 13.31
C THR A 213 10.60 6.78 14.23
N GLY A 214 11.87 6.38 14.21
CA GLY A 214 12.29 5.18 14.91
C GLY A 214 13.74 4.82 14.68
N GLY A 215 14.12 3.66 15.22
CA GLY A 215 15.42 3.06 15.01
C GLY A 215 15.30 1.60 14.63
N MET A 216 16.16 1.15 13.71
CA MET A 216 16.33 -0.26 13.38
C MET A 216 17.72 -0.73 13.77
N GLN A 217 17.76 -1.80 14.55
CA GLN A 217 18.98 -2.47 14.98
C GLN A 217 18.99 -3.87 14.38
N PHE A 218 20.03 -4.17 13.63
CA PHE A 218 20.23 -5.47 13.01
C PHE A 218 21.31 -6.22 13.77
N SER A 219 21.05 -7.49 14.07
CA SER A 219 22.03 -8.44 14.58
C SER A 219 21.86 -9.76 13.84
N ARG A 220 22.80 -10.71 14.02
CA ARG A 220 22.66 -12.05 13.43
C ARG A 220 21.46 -12.83 13.98
N GLU A 221 21.01 -12.52 15.19
CA GLU A 221 19.98 -13.30 15.89
C GLU A 221 18.59 -12.65 15.83
N LYS A 222 18.53 -11.32 15.79
CA LYS A 222 17.28 -10.56 15.73
C LYS A 222 17.41 -9.18 15.09
N ILE A 223 16.31 -8.74 14.51
CA ILE A 223 16.05 -7.36 14.09
C ILE A 223 15.14 -6.75 15.14
N ARG A 224 15.54 -5.59 15.66
CA ARG A 224 14.75 -4.81 16.60
C ARG A 224 14.37 -3.49 15.95
N VAL A 225 13.08 -3.20 15.95
CA VAL A 225 12.51 -1.98 15.40
C VAL A 225 11.80 -1.24 16.53
N ASN A 226 12.28 -0.04 16.85
CA ASN A 226 11.59 0.88 17.74
C ASN A 226 10.92 1.94 16.87
N MET A 227 9.62 2.14 17.06
CA MET A 227 8.81 3.14 16.38
C MET A 227 8.25 4.11 17.40
N GLN A 228 8.11 5.37 17.01
CA GLN A 228 7.58 6.41 17.87
C GLN A 228 6.87 7.49 17.07
N LEU A 229 5.80 8.02 17.67
CA LEU A 229 5.03 9.14 17.14
C LEU A 229 5.29 10.36 18.02
N ILE A 230 5.72 11.47 17.42
CA ILE A 230 6.09 12.70 18.12
C ILE A 230 5.28 13.88 17.57
N GLU A 231 4.73 14.73 18.43
CA GLU A 231 4.08 15.99 18.04
C GLU A 231 5.16 17.05 17.69
N CYS A 232 5.12 17.59 16.47
CA CYS A 232 6.17 18.49 15.95
C CYS A 232 6.32 19.79 16.77
N ARG A 233 5.21 20.31 17.30
CA ARG A 233 5.20 21.60 18.01
C ARG A 233 5.87 21.51 19.38
N THR A 234 5.59 20.44 20.13
CA THR A 234 5.99 20.28 21.52
C THR A 234 7.16 19.30 21.71
N TYR A 235 7.52 18.56 20.67
CA TYR A 235 8.44 17.40 20.73
C TYR A 235 7.98 16.29 21.69
N LYS A 236 6.71 16.30 22.08
CA LYS A 236 6.16 15.27 22.96
C LYS A 236 6.04 13.97 22.18
N GLN A 237 6.71 12.92 22.64
CA GLN A 237 6.45 11.56 22.22
C GLN A 237 5.09 11.13 22.78
N ILE A 238 4.15 10.80 21.89
CA ILE A 238 2.78 10.42 22.26
C ILE A 238 2.52 8.93 22.12
N TRP A 239 3.32 8.22 21.33
CA TRP A 239 3.25 6.77 21.18
C TRP A 239 4.63 6.18 20.90
N SER A 240 4.88 4.95 21.35
CA SER A 240 6.05 4.16 20.97
C SER A 240 5.75 2.67 21.02
N GLU A 241 6.35 1.91 20.11
CA GLU A 241 6.20 0.46 20.00
C GLU A 241 7.54 -0.20 19.69
N LEU A 242 7.75 -1.37 20.27
CA LEU A 242 8.92 -2.21 20.03
C LEU A 242 8.51 -3.50 19.32
N TYR A 243 9.11 -3.77 18.16
CA TYR A 243 8.95 -5.01 17.43
C TYR A 243 10.29 -5.76 17.33
N GLU A 244 10.27 -7.06 17.62
CA GLU A 244 11.44 -7.95 17.48
C GLU A 244 11.09 -9.14 16.60
N CYS A 245 11.96 -9.44 15.62
CA CYS A 245 11.85 -10.63 14.77
C CYS A 245 13.23 -11.24 14.53
N LYS A 246 13.28 -12.49 14.05
CA LYS A 246 14.53 -13.14 13.63
C LYS A 246 14.84 -12.78 12.18
N PRO A 247 16.09 -12.42 11.83
CA PRO A 247 16.46 -12.17 10.45
C PRO A 247 16.45 -13.49 9.67
N ASP A 248 15.76 -13.50 8.54
CA ASP A 248 15.75 -14.61 7.58
C ASP A 248 16.10 -14.03 6.20
N PRO A 249 17.31 -14.29 5.67
CA PRO A 249 17.76 -13.72 4.39
C PRO A 249 16.84 -14.10 3.23
N ASP A 250 16.29 -15.32 3.26
CA ASP A 250 15.41 -15.85 2.22
C ASP A 250 13.99 -15.27 2.32
N LYS A 251 13.66 -14.61 3.43
CA LYS A 251 12.35 -13.99 3.72
C LYS A 251 12.44 -12.52 4.10
N THR A 252 13.34 -11.81 3.43
CA THR A 252 13.58 -10.39 3.68
C THR A 252 12.30 -9.56 3.44
N PHE A 253 11.52 -9.87 2.39
CA PHE A 253 10.29 -9.14 2.08
C PHE A 253 9.16 -9.42 3.07
N GLU A 254 8.99 -10.67 3.49
CA GLU A 254 8.03 -11.06 4.52
C GLU A 254 8.34 -10.36 5.84
N THR A 255 9.63 -10.26 6.19
CA THR A 255 10.06 -9.54 7.39
C THR A 255 9.72 -8.05 7.31
N GLN A 256 9.91 -7.40 6.15
CA GLN A 256 9.50 -5.99 5.94
C GLN A 256 7.98 -5.82 6.05
N ASP A 257 7.23 -6.76 5.48
CA ASP A 257 5.77 -6.77 5.51
C ASP A 257 5.25 -6.92 6.94
N ASP A 258 5.85 -7.81 7.74
CA ASP A 258 5.49 -8.03 9.13
C ASP A 258 5.77 -6.78 10.00
N ILE A 259 6.92 -6.14 9.80
CA ILE A 259 7.26 -4.87 10.49
C ILE A 259 6.25 -3.77 10.09
N THR A 260 5.96 -3.63 8.81
CA THR A 260 5.00 -2.63 8.29
C THR A 260 3.61 -2.86 8.87
N ASN A 261 3.13 -4.11 8.87
CA ASN A 261 1.82 -4.46 9.40
C ASN A 261 1.74 -4.22 10.91
N CYS A 262 2.79 -4.54 11.64
CA CYS A 262 2.89 -4.22 13.07
C CYS A 262 2.77 -2.71 13.29
N ALA A 263 3.57 -1.90 12.58
CA ALA A 263 3.55 -0.44 12.69
C ALA A 263 2.15 0.14 12.45
N VAL A 264 1.52 -0.22 11.33
CA VAL A 264 0.22 0.31 10.92
C VAL A 264 -0.87 -0.13 11.87
N THR A 265 -0.90 -1.41 12.25
CA THR A 265 -1.94 -1.95 13.13
C THR A 265 -1.87 -1.29 14.50
N ARG A 266 -0.67 -1.20 15.08
CA ARG A 266 -0.47 -0.60 16.42
C ARG A 266 -0.73 0.91 16.43
N LEU A 267 -0.29 1.62 15.39
CA LEU A 267 -0.57 3.04 15.26
C LEU A 267 -2.07 3.29 15.10
N LYS A 268 -2.74 2.46 14.30
CA LYS A 268 -4.20 2.50 14.11
C LYS A 268 -4.91 2.29 15.45
N GLU A 269 -4.59 1.22 16.18
CA GLU A 269 -5.14 0.93 17.53
C GLU A 269 -4.98 2.13 18.47
N TYR A 270 -3.80 2.75 18.50
CA TYR A 270 -3.54 3.94 19.31
C TYR A 270 -4.42 5.14 18.90
N VAL A 271 -4.49 5.46 17.60
CA VAL A 271 -5.29 6.59 17.09
C VAL A 271 -6.77 6.42 17.44
N PHE A 272 -7.32 5.21 17.29
CA PHE A 272 -8.70 4.91 17.69
C PHE A 272 -8.93 5.03 19.20
N SER A 273 -7.94 4.68 20.02
CA SER A 273 -8.07 4.78 21.48
C SER A 273 -8.05 6.22 22.01
N VAL A 274 -7.32 7.12 21.34
CA VAL A 274 -7.14 8.51 21.78
C VAL A 274 -8.18 9.46 21.16
N HIS A 275 -8.77 9.11 20.01
CA HIS A 275 -9.84 9.87 19.36
C HIS A 275 -11.15 9.05 19.24
N PRO A 276 -11.89 8.80 20.34
CA PRO A 276 -13.11 7.99 20.34
C PRO A 276 -14.33 8.65 19.66
N SER A 277 -14.23 9.88 19.16
CA SER A 277 -15.34 10.64 18.57
C SER A 277 -15.59 10.39 17.08
N LEU A 278 -14.92 9.40 16.48
CA LEU A 278 -15.16 9.01 15.08
C LEU A 278 -16.26 7.94 15.02
N PRO A 279 -17.16 8.00 14.02
CA PRO A 279 -18.32 7.12 13.96
C PRO A 279 -17.84 5.67 13.88
N VAL A 280 -18.17 4.93 14.94
CA VAL A 280 -18.06 3.47 14.98
C VAL A 280 -18.84 2.95 13.76
N PHE A 281 -18.15 2.36 12.79
CA PHE A 281 -18.81 1.48 11.83
C PHE A 281 -19.33 0.29 12.62
N ALA A 282 -20.57 0.42 13.12
CA ALA A 282 -21.31 -0.65 13.72
C ALA A 282 -21.41 -1.79 12.70
N ALA A 283 -21.04 -2.97 13.15
CA ALA A 283 -21.24 -4.23 12.46
C ALA A 283 -22.67 -4.30 11.89
N GLN A 284 -22.79 -4.49 10.57
CA GLN A 284 -23.99 -5.08 10.01
C GLN A 284 -23.88 -6.60 10.18
N ILE A 285 -24.39 -7.07 11.31
CA ILE A 285 -24.98 -8.40 11.44
C ILE A 285 -26.43 -8.26 10.99
N ILE A 286 -26.76 -8.72 9.78
CA ILE A 286 -27.99 -9.45 9.45
C ILE A 286 -27.62 -10.48 8.38
#